data_AF-A0A640Y8U2-F1
#
_entry.id   AF-A0A640Y8U2-F1
#
_cell.length_a   1.000
_cell.length_b   1.000
_cell.length_c   1.000
_cell.angle_alpha   90.00
_cell.angle_beta   90.00
_cell.angle_gamma   90.00
#
_symmetry.space_group_name_H-M   'P 1'
#
loop_
_entity.id
_entity.type
_entity.pdbx_description
1 polymer ?
#
loop_
_entity_poly.entity_id
_entity_poly.type
_entity_poly.pdbx_seq_one_letter_code
_entity_poly.pdbx_strand_id
1 'polypeptide(L)'
;MQAEYRKLRNAVHADERAEFERLSRDPTFRQFLALCMSERSTSDIGPVEIRSADPEAVALAAHWLRRLSNGRIDYRLQFDEGQDVVELVRFWCARLGVGHERIRLQRWFRGRPLPPRVRCAEHGVMTIRSRSADLRIRLHGWIQRIREEGYPDRPQEELFDLAS
;
A
#
# COMPACT_ATOMS: atom_id res chain seq x y z
N MET A 1 26.12 5.66 25.22
CA MET A 1 24.91 4.94 24.79
C MET A 1 23.82 5.86 24.21
N GLN A 2 23.18 6.77 24.95
CA GLN A 2 22.09 7.62 24.40
C GLN A 2 22.51 8.61 23.29
N ALA A 3 23.71 9.20 23.39
CA ALA A 3 24.25 10.11 22.36
C ALA A 3 24.63 9.38 21.05
N GLU A 4 25.03 8.12 21.17
CA GLU A 4 25.45 7.25 20.08
C GLU A 4 24.23 6.68 19.33
N TYR A 5 23.19 6.29 20.06
CA TYR A 5 21.86 5.99 19.51
C TYR A 5 21.20 7.23 18.87
N ARG A 6 21.39 8.44 19.41
CA ARG A 6 20.94 9.69 18.78
C ARG A 6 21.65 9.96 17.47
N LYS A 7 22.96 9.69 17.39
CA LYS A 7 23.74 9.84 16.15
C LYS A 7 23.34 8.79 15.10
N LEU A 8 23.15 7.53 15.50
CA LEU A 8 22.63 6.49 14.60
C LEU A 8 21.23 6.84 14.08
N ARG A 9 20.35 7.29 14.99
CA ARG A 9 19.01 7.77 14.65
C ARG A 9 19.09 8.96 13.67
N ASN A 10 19.90 9.98 13.95
CA ASN A 10 20.03 11.17 13.09
C ASN A 10 20.68 10.89 11.74
N ALA A 11 21.62 9.93 11.66
CA ALA A 11 22.22 9.50 10.40
C ALA A 11 21.21 8.75 9.52
N VAL A 12 20.42 7.86 10.12
CA VAL A 12 19.27 7.22 9.46
C VAL A 12 18.24 8.27 8.99
N HIS A 13 17.96 9.29 9.81
CA HIS A 13 17.05 10.41 9.42
C HIS A 13 17.57 11.27 8.27
N ALA A 14 18.90 11.43 8.11
CA ALA A 14 19.47 12.23 7.01
C ALA A 14 19.31 11.52 5.65
N ASP A 15 19.58 10.20 5.62
CA ASP A 15 19.38 9.36 4.44
C ASP A 15 17.89 9.22 4.10
N GLU A 16 17.02 9.08 5.10
CA GLU A 16 15.56 9.02 4.93
C GLU A 16 14.99 10.31 4.33
N ARG A 17 15.53 11.48 4.71
CA ARG A 17 15.10 12.78 4.17
C ARG A 17 15.55 12.96 2.73
N ALA A 18 16.81 12.67 2.42
CA ALA A 18 17.31 12.74 1.04
C ALA A 18 16.55 11.75 0.13
N GLU A 19 16.25 10.56 0.64
CA GLU A 19 15.42 9.59 -0.05
C GLU A 19 13.99 10.10 -0.28
N PHE A 20 13.35 10.67 0.74
CA PHE A 20 12.01 11.26 0.61
C PHE A 20 11.93 12.35 -0.45
N GLU A 21 12.88 13.29 -0.45
CA GLU A 21 12.93 14.38 -1.45
C GLU A 21 13.14 13.82 -2.86
N ARG A 22 14.03 12.83 -3.00
CA ARG A 22 14.28 12.17 -4.28
C ARG A 22 13.04 11.43 -4.80
N LEU A 23 12.34 10.70 -3.93
CA LEU A 23 11.16 9.93 -4.28
C LEU A 23 9.94 10.83 -4.53
N SER A 24 9.79 11.93 -3.78
CA SER A 24 8.71 12.91 -3.94
C SER A 24 8.71 13.65 -5.28
N ARG A 25 9.78 13.57 -6.06
CA ARG A 25 9.80 14.06 -7.45
C ARG A 25 8.86 13.28 -8.35
N ASP A 26 8.55 12.03 -7.98
CA ASP A 26 7.50 11.25 -8.61
C ASP A 26 6.18 11.49 -7.85
N PRO A 27 5.17 12.12 -8.45
CA PRO A 27 3.91 12.45 -7.77
C PRO A 27 3.17 11.19 -7.28
N THR A 28 3.40 10.05 -7.93
CA THR A 28 2.77 8.78 -7.54
C THR A 28 3.31 8.27 -6.20
N PHE A 29 4.50 8.71 -5.76
CA PHE A 29 5.02 8.37 -4.43
C PHE A 29 4.18 8.99 -3.32
N ARG A 30 3.79 10.25 -3.47
CA ARG A 30 2.94 10.94 -2.48
C ARG A 30 1.53 10.36 -2.46
N GLN A 31 1.00 9.98 -3.62
CA GLN A 31 -0.27 9.24 -3.72
C GLN A 31 -0.18 7.88 -2.99
N PHE A 32 0.93 7.16 -3.15
CA PHE A 32 1.17 5.92 -2.42
C PHE A 32 1.24 6.13 -0.91
N LEU A 33 1.91 7.17 -0.43
CA LEU A 33 1.96 7.49 1.00
C LEU A 33 0.58 7.86 1.54
N ALA A 34 -0.22 8.62 0.78
CA ALA A 34 -1.60 8.92 1.15
C ALA A 34 -2.47 7.66 1.23
N LEU A 35 -2.31 6.73 0.28
CA LEU A 35 -2.96 5.41 0.33
C LEU A 35 -2.54 4.61 1.56
N CYS A 36 -1.26 4.66 1.94
CA CYS A 36 -0.80 4.05 3.19
C CYS A 36 -1.37 4.73 4.44
N MET A 37 -1.64 6.03 4.41
CA MET A 37 -2.26 6.73 5.54
C MET A 37 -3.75 6.36 5.69
N SER A 38 -4.49 6.21 4.59
CA SER A 38 -5.91 5.85 4.64
C SER A 38 -6.15 4.42 5.13
N GLU A 39 -5.24 3.50 4.80
CA GLU A 39 -5.36 2.08 5.15
C GLU A 39 -4.82 1.73 6.54
N ARG A 40 -3.97 2.59 7.13
CA ARG A 40 -3.32 2.31 8.43
C ARG A 40 -4.04 3.01 9.57
N SER A 41 -4.33 2.27 10.63
CA SER A 41 -4.75 2.87 11.89
C SER A 41 -3.56 3.52 12.61
N THR A 42 -3.81 4.53 13.44
CA THR A 42 -2.79 5.29 14.17
C THR A 42 -1.95 4.43 15.13
N SER A 43 -2.40 3.22 15.48
CA SER A 43 -1.71 2.27 16.35
C SER A 43 -1.02 1.12 15.59
N ASP A 44 -1.05 1.13 14.25
CA ASP A 44 -0.62 -0.03 13.48
C ASP A 44 0.91 -0.15 13.36
N ILE A 45 1.49 -1.03 14.18
CA ILE A 45 2.90 -1.46 14.14
C ILE A 45 3.08 -2.65 13.18
N GLY A 46 1.99 -3.09 12.54
CA GLY A 46 1.94 -4.20 11.62
C GLY A 46 2.74 -3.99 10.32
N PRO A 47 2.81 -5.06 9.50
CA PRO A 47 3.37 -4.99 8.15
C PRO A 47 2.66 -3.91 7.32
N VAL A 48 3.34 -3.38 6.29
CA VAL A 48 2.68 -2.48 5.35
C VAL A 48 1.74 -3.32 4.49
N GLU A 49 0.44 -3.13 4.67
CA GLU A 49 -0.64 -3.85 3.98
C GLU A 49 -1.58 -2.82 3.35
N ILE A 50 -1.88 -3.01 2.06
CA ILE A 50 -2.90 -2.26 1.32
C ILE A 50 -3.97 -3.26 0.88
N ARG A 51 -5.23 -2.96 1.15
CA ARG A 51 -6.37 -3.77 0.72
C ARG A 51 -7.33 -2.91 -0.08
N SER A 52 -7.48 -3.21 -1.37
CA SER A 52 -8.40 -2.45 -2.22
C SER A 52 -9.00 -3.30 -3.33
N ALA A 53 -10.20 -2.89 -3.76
CA ALA A 53 -10.85 -3.38 -4.98
C ALA A 53 -10.47 -2.53 -6.20
N ASP A 54 -9.91 -1.33 -6.01
CA ASP A 54 -9.50 -0.43 -7.09
C ASP A 54 -8.17 -0.93 -7.72
N PRO A 55 -8.16 -1.33 -9.00
CA PRO A 55 -6.97 -1.78 -9.70
C PRO A 55 -5.84 -0.75 -9.74
N GLU A 56 -6.15 0.55 -9.80
CA GLU A 56 -5.15 1.62 -9.86
C GLU A 56 -4.42 1.75 -8.52
N ALA A 57 -5.17 1.87 -7.41
CA ALA A 57 -4.58 1.91 -6.07
C ALA A 57 -3.71 0.67 -5.78
N VAL A 58 -4.17 -0.51 -6.19
CA VAL A 58 -3.44 -1.76 -6.01
C VAL A 58 -2.16 -1.81 -6.85
N ALA A 59 -2.22 -1.40 -8.13
CA ALA A 59 -1.05 -1.34 -9.00
C ALA A 59 -0.01 -0.33 -8.49
N LEU A 60 -0.47 0.84 -8.03
CA LEU A 60 0.37 1.87 -7.42
C LEU A 60 1.08 1.34 -6.17
N ALA A 61 0.33 0.70 -5.26
CA ALA A 61 0.90 0.07 -4.08
C ALA A 61 1.91 -1.01 -4.44
N ALA A 62 1.60 -1.85 -5.43
CA ALA A 62 2.51 -2.90 -5.89
C ALA A 62 3.84 -2.33 -6.41
N HIS A 63 3.77 -1.27 -7.22
CA HIS A 63 4.94 -0.60 -7.77
C HIS A 63 5.87 -0.11 -6.66
N TRP A 64 5.35 0.69 -5.74
CA TRP A 64 6.15 1.28 -4.67
C TRP A 64 6.63 0.25 -3.64
N LEU A 65 5.78 -0.70 -3.26
CA LEU A 65 6.19 -1.76 -2.34
C LEU A 65 7.33 -2.61 -2.93
N ARG A 66 7.28 -2.96 -4.23
CA ARG A 66 8.39 -3.69 -4.87
C ARG A 66 9.68 -2.87 -4.95
N ARG A 67 9.54 -1.58 -5.23
CA ARG A 67 10.69 -0.67 -5.37
C ARG A 67 11.39 -0.39 -4.05
N LEU A 68 10.62 -0.32 -2.96
CA LEU A 68 11.11 0.10 -1.65
C LEU A 68 11.38 -1.07 -0.70
N SER A 69 10.75 -2.22 -0.92
CA SER A 69 10.96 -3.43 -0.12
C SER A 69 12.10 -4.26 -0.67
N ASN A 70 13.08 -4.59 0.19
CA ASN A 70 14.10 -5.60 -0.11
C ASN A 70 13.57 -7.04 0.04
N GLY A 71 12.36 -7.21 0.57
CA GLY A 71 11.73 -8.50 0.83
C GLY A 71 10.64 -8.86 -0.18
N ARG A 72 10.23 -10.14 -0.16
CA ARG A 72 9.09 -10.64 -0.94
C ARG A 72 7.81 -9.89 -0.59
N ILE A 73 7.07 -9.52 -1.63
CA ILE A 73 5.71 -9.00 -1.53
C ILE A 73 4.73 -10.17 -1.61
N ASP A 74 3.80 -10.22 -0.66
CA ASP A 74 2.69 -11.17 -0.66
C ASP A 74 1.48 -10.56 -1.38
N TYR A 75 0.82 -11.38 -2.19
CA TYR A 75 -0.42 -11.04 -2.86
C TYR A 75 -1.51 -11.99 -2.36
N ARG A 76 -2.66 -11.44 -2.00
CA ARG A 76 -3.83 -12.22 -1.64
C ARG A 76 -5.07 -11.67 -2.31
N LEU A 77 -5.73 -12.51 -3.10
CA LEU A 77 -6.98 -12.19 -3.76
C LEU A 77 -8.14 -12.79 -2.95
N GLN A 78 -9.03 -11.92 -2.49
CA GLN A 78 -10.30 -12.27 -1.89
C GLN A 78 -11.41 -12.20 -2.96
N PHE A 79 -12.21 -13.24 -3.03
CA PHE A 79 -13.29 -13.37 -4.01
C PHE A 79 -14.56 -13.92 -3.37
N ASP A 80 -15.70 -13.56 -3.98
CA ASP A 80 -17.03 -13.96 -3.58
C ASP A 80 -17.49 -15.25 -4.29
N GLU A 81 -18.56 -15.83 -3.75
CA GLU A 81 -19.20 -16.99 -4.36
C GLU A 81 -19.82 -16.64 -5.71
N GLY A 82 -19.44 -17.38 -6.75
CA GLY A 82 -19.94 -17.18 -8.12
C GLY A 82 -19.04 -16.36 -9.04
N GLN A 83 -17.95 -15.78 -8.52
CA GLN A 83 -16.97 -15.09 -9.37
C GLN A 83 -16.08 -16.10 -10.12
N ASP A 84 -15.72 -15.77 -11.36
CA ASP A 84 -14.76 -16.54 -12.14
C ASP A 84 -13.33 -16.28 -11.63
N VAL A 85 -12.86 -17.18 -10.77
CA VAL A 85 -11.53 -17.09 -10.15
C VAL A 85 -10.40 -17.09 -11.18
N VAL A 86 -10.58 -17.76 -12.33
CA VAL A 86 -9.55 -17.83 -13.37
C VAL A 86 -9.39 -16.45 -14.02
N GLU A 87 -10.50 -15.81 -14.37
CA GLU A 87 -10.47 -14.45 -14.94
C GLU A 87 -9.96 -13.42 -13.93
N LEU A 88 -10.34 -13.53 -12.66
CA LEU A 88 -9.79 -12.67 -11.60
C LEU A 88 -8.27 -12.79 -11.49
N VAL A 89 -7.74 -14.02 -11.47
CA VAL A 89 -6.30 -14.25 -11.40
C VAL A 89 -5.61 -13.72 -12.65
N ARG A 90 -6.15 -13.97 -13.84
CA ARG A 90 -5.61 -13.46 -15.11
C ARG A 90 -5.52 -11.94 -15.10
N PHE A 91 -6.59 -11.27 -14.70
CA PHE A 91 -6.65 -9.82 -14.57
C PHE A 91 -5.51 -9.29 -13.68
N TRP A 92 -5.40 -9.83 -12.45
CA TRP A 92 -4.38 -9.38 -11.51
C TRP A 92 -2.96 -9.75 -11.93
N CYS A 93 -2.75 -10.92 -12.54
CA CYS A 93 -1.46 -11.32 -13.09
C CYS A 93 -0.98 -10.34 -14.16
N ALA A 94 -1.86 -9.98 -15.11
CA ALA A 94 -1.56 -9.01 -16.16
C ALA A 94 -1.30 -7.62 -15.58
N ARG A 95 -2.17 -7.15 -14.67
CA ARG A 95 -2.07 -5.81 -14.07
C ARG A 95 -0.83 -5.65 -13.21
N LEU A 96 -0.45 -6.69 -12.46
CA LEU A 96 0.65 -6.66 -11.52
C LEU A 96 1.96 -7.19 -12.11
N GLY A 97 1.95 -7.84 -13.27
CA GLY A 97 3.14 -8.49 -13.84
C GLY A 97 3.71 -9.57 -12.93
N VAL A 98 2.84 -10.41 -12.32
CA VAL A 98 3.25 -11.54 -11.47
C VAL A 98 2.61 -12.83 -11.95
N GLY A 99 3.30 -13.95 -11.78
CA GLY A 99 2.72 -15.27 -12.01
C GLY A 99 1.63 -15.61 -11.01
N HIS A 100 0.70 -16.47 -11.42
CA HIS A 100 -0.45 -16.87 -10.61
C HIS A 100 -0.04 -17.57 -9.31
N GLU A 101 1.13 -18.21 -9.28
CA GLU A 101 1.71 -18.85 -8.10
C GLU A 101 2.01 -17.88 -6.96
N ARG A 102 2.12 -16.57 -7.26
CA ARG A 102 2.35 -15.53 -6.26
C ARG A 102 1.06 -15.02 -5.61
N ILE A 103 -0.10 -15.30 -6.22
CA ILE A 103 -1.40 -14.82 -5.76
C ILE A 103 -2.06 -15.92 -4.92
N ARG A 104 -2.16 -15.68 -3.60
CA ARG A 104 -2.89 -16.58 -2.71
C ARG A 104 -4.38 -16.30 -2.80
N LEU A 105 -5.17 -17.32 -3.07
CA LEU A 105 -6.61 -17.22 -3.13
C LEU A 105 -7.23 -17.37 -1.73
N GLN A 106 -8.17 -16.50 -1.39
CA GLN A 106 -8.95 -16.60 -0.16
C GLN A 106 -10.43 -16.40 -0.49
N ARG A 107 -11.22 -17.46 -0.40
CA ARG A 107 -12.68 -17.34 -0.52
C ARG A 107 -13.22 -16.55 0.68
N TRP A 108 -14.05 -15.55 0.41
CA TRP A 108 -14.71 -14.81 1.49
C TRP A 108 -15.86 -15.65 2.09
N PHE A 109 -15.91 -15.77 3.42
CA PHE A 109 -16.95 -16.53 4.13
C PHE A 109 -17.93 -15.60 4.86
N ARG A 110 -19.23 -15.83 4.64
CA ARG A 110 -20.39 -14.99 5.03
C ARG A 110 -20.70 -14.99 6.55
N GLY A 111 -19.70 -14.84 7.42
CA GLY A 111 -19.88 -14.87 8.88
C GLY A 111 -20.13 -13.52 9.55
N ARG A 112 -19.92 -12.39 8.85
CA ARG A 112 -20.17 -11.03 9.38
C ARG A 112 -20.87 -10.14 8.36
N PRO A 113 -21.76 -9.23 8.78
CA PRO A 113 -22.35 -8.23 7.89
C PRO A 113 -21.24 -7.37 7.29
N LEU A 114 -21.20 -7.27 5.96
CA LEU A 114 -20.24 -6.48 5.20
C LEU A 114 -20.75 -5.05 5.02
N PRO A 115 -19.85 -4.05 4.98
CA PRO A 115 -20.14 -2.77 4.32
C PRO A 115 -20.47 -3.03 2.83
N PRO A 116 -21.47 -2.34 2.24
CA PRO A 116 -21.92 -2.59 0.86
C PRO A 116 -20.81 -2.51 -0.21
N ARG A 117 -19.77 -1.71 0.01
CA ARG A 117 -18.69 -1.43 -0.96
C ARG A 117 -17.81 -2.64 -1.31
N VAL A 118 -17.82 -3.69 -0.47
CA VAL A 118 -16.98 -4.89 -0.67
C VAL A 118 -17.74 -6.01 -1.41
N ARG A 119 -19.09 -5.96 -1.44
CA ARG A 119 -19.95 -7.08 -1.89
C ARG A 119 -20.01 -7.31 -3.41
N CYS A 120 -19.42 -6.42 -4.23
CA CYS A 120 -19.52 -6.46 -5.69
C CYS A 120 -18.24 -5.93 -6.37
N ALA A 121 -17.06 -6.20 -5.83
CA ALA A 121 -15.84 -5.83 -6.53
C ALA A 121 -15.70 -6.72 -7.77
N GLU A 122 -15.82 -6.13 -8.96
CA GLU A 122 -15.74 -6.82 -10.26
C GLU A 122 -14.50 -7.72 -10.35
N HIS A 123 -13.38 -7.24 -9.82
CA HIS A 123 -12.10 -7.94 -9.81
C HIS A 123 -11.73 -8.53 -8.44
N GLY A 124 -12.70 -8.69 -7.54
CA GLY A 124 -12.44 -9.09 -6.15
C GLY A 124 -11.63 -8.04 -5.39
N VAL A 125 -11.17 -8.39 -4.19
CA VAL A 125 -10.36 -7.50 -3.34
C VAL A 125 -8.93 -8.02 -3.29
N MET A 126 -7.97 -7.19 -3.73
CA MET A 126 -6.56 -7.52 -3.66
C MET A 126 -5.95 -6.94 -2.39
N THR A 127 -5.23 -7.78 -1.66
CA THR A 127 -4.37 -7.38 -0.55
C THR A 127 -2.91 -7.55 -0.96
N ILE A 128 -2.15 -6.46 -0.89
CA ILE A 128 -0.70 -6.45 -1.12
C ILE A 128 -0.01 -6.15 0.19
N ARG A 129 0.98 -6.97 0.54
CA ARG A 129 1.66 -6.86 1.83
C ARG A 129 3.17 -6.95 1.69
N SER A 130 3.88 -6.06 2.38
CA SER A 130 5.31 -6.18 2.66
C SER A 130 5.55 -6.42 4.14
N ARG A 131 6.42 -7.38 4.46
CA ARG A 131 6.92 -7.64 5.82
C ARG A 131 8.26 -6.96 6.11
N SER A 132 8.75 -6.11 5.21
CA SER A 132 10.03 -5.40 5.40
C SER A 132 9.95 -4.47 6.61
N ALA A 133 10.72 -4.78 7.65
CA ALA A 133 10.80 -3.96 8.85
C ALA A 133 11.44 -2.59 8.57
N ASP A 134 12.43 -2.57 7.67
CA ASP A 134 13.09 -1.36 7.19
C ASP A 134 12.11 -0.43 6.47
N LEU A 135 11.34 -0.95 5.52
CA LEU A 135 10.32 -0.18 4.80
C LEU A 135 9.29 0.41 5.76
N ARG A 136 8.87 -0.34 6.78
CA ARG A 136 7.92 0.14 7.78
C ARG A 136 8.46 1.32 8.58
N ILE A 137 9.74 1.29 8.97
CA ILE A 137 10.38 2.39 9.71
C ILE A 137 10.44 3.65 8.83
N ARG A 138 10.94 3.51 7.59
CA ARG A 138 11.02 4.61 6.62
C ARG A 138 9.65 5.21 6.30
N LEU A 139 8.65 4.36 6.04
CA LEU A 139 7.28 4.76 5.75
C LEU A 139 6.64 5.54 6.92
N HIS A 140 6.91 5.13 8.16
CA HIS A 140 6.48 5.90 9.32
C HIS A 140 7.12 7.30 9.34
N GLY A 141 8.43 7.40 9.11
CA GLY A 141 9.12 8.68 9.01
C GLY A 141 8.54 9.60 7.92
N TRP A 142 8.30 9.05 6.73
CA TRP A 142 7.71 9.80 5.61
C TRP A 142 6.27 10.24 5.87
N ILE A 143 5.43 9.40 6.49
CA ILE A 143 4.06 9.75 6.85
C ILE A 143 4.03 10.90 7.87
N GLN A 144 4.88 10.84 8.91
CA GLN A 144 4.95 11.93 9.88
C GLN A 144 5.34 13.25 9.22
N ARG A 145 6.30 13.20 8.28
CA ARG A 145 6.69 14.38 7.50
C ARG A 145 5.56 14.94 6.66
N ILE A 146 4.81 14.08 5.96
CA ILE A 146 3.66 14.50 5.14
C ILE A 146 2.58 15.16 6.01
N ARG A 147 2.36 14.67 7.23
CA ARG A 147 1.46 15.29 8.21
C ARG A 147 1.95 16.65 8.69
N GLU A 148 3.26 16.79 8.94
CA GLU A 148 3.89 18.07 9.29
C GLU A 148 3.81 19.09 8.14
N GLU A 149 3.92 18.63 6.88
CA GLU A 149 3.79 19.45 5.67
C GLU A 149 2.33 19.85 5.36
N GLY A 150 1.34 19.31 6.08
CA GLY A 150 -0.08 19.65 5.91
C GLY A 150 -0.74 19.02 4.67
N TYR A 151 -0.18 17.93 4.14
CA TYR A 151 -0.81 17.20 3.04
C TYR A 151 -2.11 16.55 3.52
N PRO A 152 -3.20 16.57 2.74
CA PRO A 152 -4.47 16.04 3.20
C PRO A 152 -4.37 14.55 3.55
N ASP A 153 -4.83 14.18 4.74
CA ASP A 153 -4.92 12.80 5.25
C ASP A 153 -5.84 11.89 4.39
N ARG A 154 -6.52 12.46 3.37
CA ARG A 154 -7.42 11.75 2.45
C ARG A 154 -6.99 11.95 1.00
N PRO A 155 -6.57 10.88 0.28
CA PRO A 155 -6.50 10.91 -1.16
C PRO A 155 -7.87 10.56 -1.76
N GLN A 156 -8.93 11.32 -1.46
CA GLN A 156 -10.23 11.13 -2.11
C GLN A 156 -10.92 12.48 -2.28
N GLU A 157 -10.69 13.07 -3.46
CA GLU A 157 -11.64 13.79 -4.35
C GLU A 157 -10.92 14.88 -5.17
N GLU A 158 -10.05 15.70 -4.57
CA GLU A 158 -9.57 16.93 -5.26
C GLU A 158 -8.41 16.75 -6.25
N LEU A 159 -7.70 15.60 -6.26
CA LEU A 159 -6.55 15.38 -7.15
C LEU A 159 -6.93 14.83 -8.54
N PHE A 160 -8.17 14.39 -8.73
CA PHE A 160 -8.67 13.88 -10.01
C PHE A 160 -9.51 14.90 -10.80
N ASP A 161 -9.88 16.03 -10.19
CA ASP A 161 -10.67 17.11 -10.83
C ASP A 161 -9.82 18.14 -11.61
N LEU A 162 -8.49 17.98 -11.68
CA LEU A 162 -7.61 18.83 -12.51
C LEU A 162 -7.47 18.34 -13.97
N ALA A 163 -8.39 17.48 -14.43
CA ALA A 163 -8.47 17.01 -15.81
C ALA A 163 -9.89 17.13 -16.38
N SER A 164 -10.58 18.25 -16.14
CA SER A 164 -11.80 18.65 -16.85
C SER A 164 -11.66 20.05 -17.43
#